data_AF-W7E1F7-F1
#
_entry.id   AF-W7E1F7-F1
#
_cell.length_a   1.000
_cell.length_b   1.000
_cell.length_c   1.000
_cell.angle_alpha   90.00
_cell.angle_beta   90.00
_cell.angle_gamma   90.00
#
_symmetry.space_group_name_H-M   'P 1'
#
loop_
_entity.id
_entity.type
_entity.pdbx_description
1 polymer ?
#
loop_
_entity_poly.entity_id
_entity_poly.type
_entity_poly.pdbx_seq_one_letter_code
_entity_poly.pdbx_strand_id
1 'polypeptide(L)'
;MEKLLADLNTIQSCIWTVSATKTDFEAIRRKLQQLNCELQVHETLADTTRWLHETDRLNARYRTRVEKMVTMVHGDEKNPGVRFEMLRSLEMKAFMFVSASYTVLDIRKMSQDVFACLMEMAPKYIDTITLPTGWMHRTELRAAVAGYAKSGTAFKRSIQYHPNKYQVDSHLF
;
A
#
# COMPACT_ATOMS: atom_id res chain seq x y z
N MET A 1 -21.31 -3.84 -3.22
CA MET A 1 -20.83 -4.03 -4.60
C MET A 1 -21.94 -3.78 -5.61
N GLU A 2 -23.11 -4.41 -5.45
CA GLU A 2 -24.25 -4.32 -6.39
C GLU A 2 -24.74 -2.89 -6.64
N LYS A 3 -24.86 -2.06 -5.59
CA LYS A 3 -25.26 -0.65 -5.74
C LYS A 3 -24.29 0.16 -6.62
N LEU A 4 -22.99 -0.01 -6.44
CA LEU A 4 -21.98 0.71 -7.23
C LEU A 4 -22.04 0.30 -8.71
N LEU A 5 -22.24 -0.99 -8.99
CA LEU A 5 -22.41 -1.49 -10.35
C LEU A 5 -23.70 -0.96 -10.99
N ALA A 6 -24.79 -0.87 -10.23
CA ALA A 6 -26.03 -0.26 -10.69
C ALA A 6 -25.84 1.22 -11.03
N ASP A 7 -25.16 1.99 -10.16
CA ASP A 7 -24.86 3.41 -10.39
C ASP A 7 -24.00 3.61 -11.65
N LEU A 8 -23.01 2.73 -11.90
CA LEU A 8 -22.19 2.77 -13.12
C LEU A 8 -23.03 2.49 -14.39
N ASN A 9 -23.94 1.51 -14.34
CA ASN A 9 -24.86 1.22 -15.44
C ASN A 9 -25.77 2.43 -15.72
N THR A 10 -26.25 3.11 -14.67
CA THR A 10 -27.04 4.33 -14.81
C THR A 10 -26.21 5.43 -15.50
N ILE A 11 -24.98 5.68 -15.05
CA ILE A 11 -24.08 6.67 -15.68
C ILE A 11 -23.86 6.35 -17.16
N GLN A 12 -23.61 5.08 -17.50
CA GLN A 12 -23.43 4.64 -18.88
C GLN A 12 -24.67 4.88 -19.75
N SER A 13 -25.87 4.68 -19.20
CA SER A 13 -27.12 4.94 -19.90
C SER A 13 -27.38 6.43 -20.13
N CYS A 14 -27.09 7.27 -19.12
CA CYS A 14 -27.35 8.70 -19.17
C CYS A 14 -26.40 9.47 -20.08
N ILE A 15 -25.21 8.94 -20.36
CA ILE A 15 -24.19 9.63 -21.16
C ILE A 15 -24.66 9.92 -22.60
N TRP A 16 -25.61 9.13 -23.11
CA TRP A 16 -26.18 9.25 -24.45
C TRP A 16 -27.42 10.15 -24.50
N THR A 17 -28.07 10.38 -23.36
CA THR A 17 -29.37 11.07 -23.30
C THR A 17 -29.29 12.48 -22.72
N VAL A 18 -28.16 12.85 -22.10
CA VAL A 18 -27.96 14.17 -21.51
C VAL A 18 -27.40 15.14 -22.55
N SER A 19 -27.98 16.33 -22.65
CA SER A 19 -27.37 17.46 -23.36
C SER A 19 -26.19 17.98 -22.54
N ALA A 20 -25.04 17.34 -22.70
CA ALA A 20 -23.81 17.64 -21.97
C ALA A 20 -22.88 18.52 -22.82
N THR A 21 -22.19 19.45 -22.16
CA THR A 21 -21.17 20.29 -22.78
C THR A 21 -19.83 19.56 -22.84
N LYS A 22 -18.87 20.10 -23.63
CA LYS A 22 -17.49 19.59 -23.65
C LYS A 22 -16.85 19.58 -22.25
N THR A 23 -17.12 20.62 -21.45
CA THR A 23 -16.61 20.75 -20.08
C THR A 23 -17.16 19.66 -19.16
N ASP A 24 -18.42 19.27 -19.32
CA ASP A 24 -19.02 18.16 -18.56
C ASP A 24 -18.33 16.84 -18.87
N PHE A 25 -18.08 16.55 -20.16
CA PHE A 25 -17.35 15.35 -20.56
C PHE A 25 -15.90 15.34 -20.06
N GLU A 26 -15.21 16.49 -20.01
CA GLU A 26 -13.88 16.61 -19.43
C GLU A 26 -13.89 16.37 -17.91
N ALA A 27 -14.92 16.85 -17.20
CA ALA A 27 -15.11 16.56 -15.78
C ALA A 27 -15.38 15.07 -15.53
N ILE A 28 -16.22 14.42 -16.35
CA ILE A 28 -16.48 12.99 -16.28
C ILE A 28 -15.18 12.21 -16.53
N ARG A 29 -14.42 12.53 -17.58
CA ARG A 29 -13.15 11.86 -17.88
C ARG A 29 -12.16 11.97 -16.73
N ARG A 30 -12.03 13.15 -16.11
CA ARG A 30 -11.17 13.33 -14.92
C ARG A 30 -11.61 12.47 -13.75
N LYS A 31 -12.92 12.42 -13.46
CA LYS A 31 -13.47 11.56 -12.40
C LYS A 31 -13.25 10.08 -12.69
N LEU A 32 -13.43 9.64 -13.93
CA LEU A 32 -13.18 8.26 -14.34
C LEU A 32 -11.69 7.90 -14.24
N GLN A 33 -10.80 8.80 -14.65
CA GLN A 33 -9.36 8.62 -14.51
C GLN A 33 -8.95 8.50 -13.04
N GLN A 34 -9.48 9.37 -12.18
CA GLN A 34 -9.26 9.30 -10.73
C GLN A 34 -9.75 7.98 -10.15
N LEU A 35 -10.99 7.58 -10.45
CA LEU A 35 -11.55 6.30 -10.02
C LEU A 35 -10.72 5.10 -10.49
N ASN A 36 -10.23 5.14 -11.73
CA ASN A 36 -9.37 4.08 -12.26
C ASN A 36 -8.04 3.98 -11.50
N CYS A 37 -7.45 5.13 -11.11
CA CYS A 37 -6.25 5.15 -10.28
C CYS A 37 -6.53 4.56 -8.89
N GLU A 38 -7.64 4.94 -8.26
CA GLU A 38 -8.06 4.43 -6.96
C GLU A 38 -8.31 2.92 -6.99
N LEU A 39 -8.99 2.42 -8.04
CA LEU A 39 -9.24 0.99 -8.23
C LEU A 39 -7.94 0.20 -8.38
N GLN A 40 -6.99 0.68 -9.19
CA GLN A 40 -5.70 0.02 -9.38
C GLN A 40 -4.91 -0.09 -8.07
N VAL A 41 -4.89 0.99 -7.28
CA VAL A 41 -4.26 0.99 -5.96
C VAL A 41 -4.97 0.00 -5.05
N HIS A 42 -6.29 0.10 -4.93
CA HIS A 42 -7.09 -0.72 -4.03
C HIS A 42 -7.00 -2.21 -4.36
N GLU A 43 -6.99 -2.59 -5.63
CA GLU A 43 -6.81 -3.99 -6.06
C GLU A 43 -5.47 -4.56 -5.57
N THR A 44 -4.38 -3.82 -5.75
CA THR A 44 -3.04 -4.24 -5.30
C THR A 44 -2.96 -4.38 -3.77
N LEU A 45 -3.58 -3.44 -3.05
CA LEU A 45 -3.62 -3.46 -1.58
C LEU A 45 -4.51 -4.62 -1.07
N ALA A 46 -5.64 -4.89 -1.74
CA ALA A 46 -6.53 -6.00 -1.42
C ALA A 46 -5.85 -7.36 -1.64
N ASP A 47 -5.09 -7.52 -2.72
CA ASP A 47 -4.28 -8.71 -2.96
C ASP A 47 -3.26 -8.97 -1.84
N THR A 48 -2.63 -7.91 -1.34
CA THR A 48 -1.69 -8.00 -0.23
C THR A 48 -2.39 -8.35 1.08
N THR A 49 -3.58 -7.77 1.32
CA THR A 49 -4.43 -8.10 2.47
C THR A 49 -4.83 -9.56 2.45
N ARG A 50 -5.32 -10.05 1.31
CA ARG A 50 -5.69 -11.45 1.10
C ARG A 50 -4.52 -12.38 1.38
N TRP A 51 -3.35 -12.08 0.81
CA TRP A 51 -2.13 -12.86 1.05
C TRP A 51 -1.76 -12.94 2.54
N LEU A 52 -1.82 -11.81 3.26
CA LEU A 52 -1.51 -11.78 4.68
C LEU A 52 -2.42 -12.71 5.49
N HIS A 53 -3.71 -12.81 5.14
CA HIS A 53 -4.66 -13.70 5.80
C HIS A 53 -4.49 -15.16 5.39
N GLU A 54 -4.21 -15.44 4.11
CA GLU A 54 -4.15 -16.81 3.60
C GLU A 54 -2.84 -17.52 3.95
N THR A 55 -1.78 -16.77 4.27
CA THR A 55 -0.45 -17.34 4.44
C THR A 55 0.17 -16.97 5.79
N ASP A 56 0.34 -17.98 6.66
CA ASP A 56 1.16 -17.90 7.88
C ASP A 56 2.65 -18.16 7.63
N ARG A 57 3.01 -18.56 6.40
CA ARG A 57 4.37 -18.98 6.02
C ARG A 57 5.18 -17.87 5.36
N LEU A 58 6.50 -18.01 5.50
CA LEU A 58 7.55 -17.23 4.84
C LEU A 58 7.36 -17.19 3.31
N ASN A 59 6.80 -16.10 2.78
CA ASN A 59 6.81 -15.85 1.34
C ASN A 59 8.03 -14.99 0.98
N ALA A 60 9.07 -15.65 0.46
CA ALA A 60 10.34 -15.03 0.09
C ALA A 60 10.18 -13.84 -0.88
N ARG A 61 9.13 -13.83 -1.71
CA ARG A 61 8.83 -12.74 -2.64
C ARG A 61 8.52 -11.44 -1.89
N TYR A 62 7.66 -11.49 -0.88
CA TYR A 62 7.24 -10.31 -0.12
C TYR A 62 8.36 -9.82 0.78
N ARG A 63 9.10 -10.74 1.41
CA ARG A 63 10.33 -10.40 2.11
C ARG A 63 11.29 -9.61 1.22
N THR A 64 11.58 -10.14 0.02
CA THR A 64 12.49 -9.48 -0.94
C THR A 64 11.97 -8.10 -1.37
N ARG A 65 10.66 -7.94 -1.55
CA ARG A 65 10.06 -6.63 -1.86
C ARG A 65 10.30 -5.62 -0.75
N VAL A 66 10.01 -6.02 0.49
CA VAL A 66 10.17 -5.18 1.67
C VAL A 66 11.64 -4.84 1.89
N GLU A 67 12.55 -5.80 1.78
CA GLU A 67 14.00 -5.58 1.87
C GLU A 67 14.46 -4.52 0.86
N LYS A 68 14.08 -4.67 -0.42
CA LYS A 68 14.46 -3.73 -1.47
C LYS A 68 13.85 -2.36 -1.26
N MET A 69 12.59 -2.29 -0.82
CA MET A 69 11.92 -1.01 -0.57
C MET A 69 12.52 -0.30 0.65
N VAL A 70 12.78 -1.01 1.75
CA VAL A 70 13.46 -0.48 2.93
C VAL A 70 14.87 -0.01 2.59
N THR A 71 15.61 -0.76 1.77
CA THR A 71 16.94 -0.31 1.31
C THR A 71 16.84 0.99 0.51
N MET A 72 15.90 1.06 -0.44
CA MET A 72 15.70 2.23 -1.30
C MET A 72 15.25 3.46 -0.50
N VAL A 73 14.36 3.28 0.47
CA VAL A 73 13.71 4.37 1.18
C VAL A 73 14.47 4.73 2.46
N HIS A 74 14.89 3.77 3.28
CA HIS A 74 15.52 4.01 4.58
C HIS A 74 16.99 3.53 4.67
N GLY A 75 17.57 3.05 3.58
CA GLY A 75 18.99 2.69 3.49
C GLY A 75 19.90 3.87 3.11
N ASP A 76 21.10 3.56 2.65
CA ASP A 76 22.14 4.55 2.29
C ASP A 76 22.11 4.98 0.81
N GLU A 77 20.97 4.76 0.12
CA GLU A 77 20.80 5.21 -1.26
C GLU A 77 20.90 6.74 -1.35
N LYS A 78 21.86 7.24 -2.15
CA LYS A 78 22.19 8.67 -2.18
C LYS A 78 21.18 9.49 -2.99
N ASN A 79 20.51 8.86 -3.95
CA ASN A 79 19.55 9.51 -4.84
C ASN A 79 18.36 8.58 -5.12
N PRO A 80 17.51 8.30 -4.12
CA PRO A 80 16.42 7.35 -4.29
C PRO A 80 15.33 7.87 -5.23
N GLY A 81 15.19 9.19 -5.36
CA GLY A 81 14.22 9.88 -6.22
C GLY A 81 12.98 10.33 -5.45
N VAL A 82 12.28 11.34 -5.99
CA VAL A 82 11.21 12.08 -5.28
C VAL A 82 10.12 11.15 -4.71
N ARG A 83 9.69 10.14 -5.46
CA ARG A 83 8.66 9.20 -4.99
C ARG A 83 9.10 8.40 -3.77
N PHE A 84 10.35 7.96 -3.73
CA PHE A 84 10.88 7.21 -2.61
C PHE A 84 11.16 8.09 -1.40
N GLU A 85 11.50 9.36 -1.61
CA GLU A 85 11.51 10.38 -0.55
C GLU A 85 10.12 10.60 0.03
N MET A 86 9.09 10.70 -0.82
CA MET A 86 7.70 10.81 -0.36
C MET A 86 7.27 9.58 0.44
N LEU A 87 7.68 8.37 0.05
CA LEU A 87 7.37 7.17 0.84
C LEU A 87 7.94 7.22 2.27
N ARG A 88 9.00 7.99 2.53
CA ARG A 88 9.53 8.17 3.91
C ARG A 88 8.57 8.88 4.84
N SER A 89 7.65 9.70 4.31
CA SER A 89 6.69 10.45 5.12
C SER A 89 5.50 9.61 5.58
N LEU A 90 5.33 8.41 5.02
CA LEU A 90 4.30 7.50 5.47
C LEU A 90 4.60 7.02 6.89
N GLU A 91 3.54 6.86 7.68
CA GLU A 91 3.65 6.16 8.95
C GLU A 91 4.15 4.72 8.73
N MET A 92 4.83 4.17 9.74
CA MET A 92 5.45 2.85 9.70
C MET A 92 4.54 1.76 9.12
N LYS A 93 3.30 1.68 9.62
CA LYS A 93 2.32 0.69 9.17
C LYS A 93 2.02 0.83 7.67
N ALA A 94 1.76 2.06 7.24
CA ALA A 94 1.50 2.40 5.85
C ALA A 94 2.69 2.09 4.95
N PHE A 95 3.88 2.54 5.35
CA PHE A 95 5.10 2.27 4.62
C PHE A 95 5.37 0.76 4.46
N MET A 96 5.27 -0.01 5.55
CA MET A 96 5.54 -1.45 5.51
C MET A 96 4.54 -2.20 4.64
N PHE A 97 3.26 -1.80 4.69
CA PHE A 97 2.23 -2.42 3.87
C PHE A 97 2.43 -2.10 2.38
N VAL A 98 2.73 -0.84 2.04
CA VAL A 98 3.09 -0.43 0.67
C VAL A 98 4.33 -1.19 0.18
N SER A 99 5.32 -1.37 1.05
CA SER A 99 6.54 -2.12 0.74
C SER A 99 6.29 -3.62 0.48
N ALA A 100 5.28 -4.21 1.11
CA ALA A 100 4.84 -5.57 0.82
C ALA A 100 4.04 -5.65 -0.50
N SER A 101 3.26 -4.61 -0.78
CA SER A 101 2.35 -4.52 -1.92
C SER A 101 3.08 -4.31 -3.25
N TYR A 102 4.08 -3.43 -3.26
CA TYR A 102 4.75 -2.99 -4.50
C TYR A 102 6.23 -3.35 -4.52
N THR A 103 6.76 -3.63 -5.71
CA THR A 103 8.22 -3.65 -5.93
C THR A 103 8.74 -2.22 -6.15
N VAL A 104 10.05 -2.02 -6.00
CA VAL A 104 10.72 -0.76 -6.37
C VAL A 104 10.47 -0.40 -7.84
N LEU A 105 10.41 -1.40 -8.73
CA LEU A 105 10.17 -1.19 -10.15
C LEU A 105 8.74 -0.68 -10.40
N ASP A 106 7.76 -1.21 -9.66
CA ASP A 106 6.36 -0.78 -9.77
C ASP A 106 6.25 0.70 -9.41
N ILE A 107 6.84 1.13 -8.28
CA ILE A 107 6.85 2.54 -7.85
C ILE A 107 7.56 3.45 -8.87
N ARG A 108 8.66 2.99 -9.48
CA ARG A 108 9.37 3.76 -10.53
C ARG A 108 8.52 3.96 -11.78
N LYS A 109 7.81 2.91 -12.21
CA LYS A 109 7.02 2.93 -13.46
C LYS A 109 5.59 3.43 -13.29
N MET A 110 5.11 3.52 -12.05
CA MET A 110 3.77 4.02 -11.72
C MET A 110 3.56 5.41 -12.33
N SER A 111 2.37 5.68 -12.85
CA SER A 111 2.03 7.04 -13.28
C SER A 111 1.99 7.97 -12.06
N GLN A 112 2.16 9.26 -12.29
CA GLN A 112 2.15 10.22 -11.18
C GLN A 112 0.80 10.26 -10.47
N ASP A 113 -0.31 10.16 -11.21
CA ASP A 113 -1.67 10.17 -10.66
C ASP A 113 -1.92 8.94 -9.78
N VAL A 114 -1.52 7.76 -10.24
CA VAL A 114 -1.65 6.51 -9.46
C VAL A 114 -0.78 6.58 -8.21
N PHE A 115 0.43 7.12 -8.31
CA PHE A 115 1.31 7.29 -7.15
C PHE A 115 0.74 8.29 -6.13
N ALA A 116 0.15 9.40 -6.59
CA ALA A 116 -0.54 10.34 -5.72
C ALA A 116 -1.72 9.66 -4.99
N CYS A 117 -2.53 8.88 -5.72
CA CYS A 117 -3.61 8.09 -5.13
C CYS A 117 -3.07 7.10 -4.10
N LEU A 118 -1.97 6.40 -4.37
CA LEU A 118 -1.34 5.48 -3.43
C LEU A 118 -0.96 6.18 -2.12
N MET A 119 -0.30 7.34 -2.21
CA MET A 119 0.13 8.11 -1.04
C MET A 119 -1.04 8.59 -0.19
N GLU A 120 -2.17 8.93 -0.82
CA GLU A 120 -3.38 9.36 -0.12
C GLU A 120 -4.16 8.18 0.49
N MET A 121 -4.28 7.08 -0.26
CA MET A 121 -5.17 5.98 0.10
C MET A 121 -4.53 4.97 1.05
N ALA A 122 -3.23 4.69 0.93
CA ALA A 122 -2.60 3.63 1.70
C ALA A 122 -2.78 3.78 3.22
N PRO A 123 -2.62 4.97 3.83
CA PRO A 123 -2.89 5.16 5.26
C PRO A 123 -4.36 4.85 5.61
N LYS A 124 -5.30 5.44 4.87
CA LYS A 124 -6.75 5.25 5.08
C LYS A 124 -7.17 3.79 4.92
N TYR A 125 -6.57 3.10 3.96
CA TYR A 125 -6.84 1.70 3.69
C TYR A 125 -6.45 0.82 4.89
N ILE A 126 -5.27 1.03 5.45
CA ILE A 126 -4.76 0.22 6.57
C ILE A 126 -5.54 0.46 7.87
N ASP A 127 -6.04 1.67 8.07
CA ASP A 127 -6.86 1.98 9.23
C ASP A 127 -8.28 1.40 9.15
N THR A 128 -8.74 1.04 7.94
CA THR A 128 -10.11 0.56 7.71
C THR A 128 -10.22 -0.96 7.57
N ILE A 129 -9.16 -1.63 7.11
CA ILE A 129 -9.16 -3.08 6.97
C ILE A 129 -8.78 -3.78 8.27
N THR A 130 -9.26 -5.00 8.45
CA THR A 130 -8.72 -5.91 9.47
C THR A 130 -7.48 -6.59 8.91
N LEU A 131 -6.37 -6.54 9.64
CA LEU A 131 -5.13 -7.26 9.30
C LEU A 131 -4.83 -8.32 10.37
N PRO A 132 -4.16 -9.43 10.02
CA PRO A 132 -3.78 -10.44 11.00
C PRO A 132 -2.95 -9.84 12.14
N THR A 133 -3.24 -10.23 13.39
CA THR A 133 -2.49 -9.74 14.54
C THR A 133 -1.01 -10.06 14.39
N GLY A 134 -0.16 -9.07 14.64
CA GLY A 134 1.28 -9.24 14.54
C GLY A 134 1.84 -9.36 13.11
N TRP A 135 1.07 -9.06 12.06
CA TRP A 135 1.53 -9.17 10.68
C TRP A 135 2.86 -8.44 10.42
N MET A 136 3.07 -7.25 10.99
CA MET A 136 4.33 -6.49 10.87
C MET A 136 5.50 -7.13 11.63
N HIS A 137 5.21 -7.96 12.63
CA HIS A 137 6.19 -8.60 13.50
C HIS A 137 6.61 -9.98 12.99
N ARG A 138 6.05 -10.43 11.87
CA ARG A 138 6.51 -11.64 11.19
C ARG A 138 8.01 -11.54 10.93
N THR A 139 8.72 -12.64 11.18
CA THR A 139 10.18 -12.69 11.26
C THR A 139 10.85 -12.14 10.02
N GLU A 140 10.30 -12.37 8.83
CA GLU A 140 10.79 -11.88 7.56
C GLU A 140 10.76 -10.36 7.42
N LEU A 141 9.69 -9.72 7.90
CA LEU A 141 9.56 -8.27 7.81
C LEU A 141 10.50 -7.60 8.81
N ARG A 142 10.63 -8.18 10.01
CA ARG A 142 11.60 -7.71 11.01
C ARG A 142 13.04 -7.89 10.53
N ALA A 143 13.36 -9.03 9.94
CA ALA A 143 14.68 -9.31 9.37
C ALA A 143 15.01 -8.31 8.25
N ALA A 144 14.04 -8.01 7.39
CA ALA A 144 14.19 -7.00 6.33
C ALA A 144 14.49 -5.61 6.90
N VAL A 145 13.76 -5.16 7.92
CA VAL A 145 14.02 -3.85 8.52
C VAL A 145 15.36 -3.84 9.28
N ALA A 146 15.64 -4.87 10.06
CA ALA A 146 16.87 -4.95 10.86
C ALA A 146 18.12 -5.02 9.99
N GLY A 147 18.08 -5.75 8.87
CA GLY A 147 19.21 -5.92 7.96
C GLY A 147 19.48 -4.71 7.06
N TYR A 148 18.42 -4.03 6.60
CA TYR A 148 18.53 -3.11 5.46
C TYR A 148 18.20 -1.64 5.78
N ALA A 149 17.52 -1.35 6.89
CA ALA A 149 17.37 0.03 7.32
C ALA A 149 18.68 0.54 7.93
N LYS A 150 19.03 1.79 7.61
CA LYS A 150 20.22 2.45 8.16
C LYS A 150 20.21 2.42 9.68
N SER A 151 21.35 2.10 10.27
CA SER A 151 21.54 2.02 11.72
C SER A 151 21.15 3.32 12.42
N GLY A 152 20.44 3.22 13.55
CA GLY A 152 20.04 4.38 14.35
C GLY A 152 18.86 5.19 13.79
N THR A 153 18.24 4.79 12.69
CA THR A 153 17.02 5.45 12.19
C THR A 153 15.84 5.24 13.14
N ALA A 154 14.97 6.26 13.27
CA ALA A 154 13.71 6.14 14.00
C ALA A 154 12.86 4.97 13.47
N PHE A 155 12.91 4.78 12.15
CA PHE A 155 12.30 3.66 11.44
C PHE A 155 12.74 2.30 12.02
N LYS A 156 14.05 2.02 12.03
CA LYS A 156 14.60 0.75 12.55
C LYS A 156 14.30 0.54 14.04
N ARG A 157 14.35 1.61 14.86
CA ARG A 157 14.02 1.54 16.28
C ARG A 157 12.57 1.10 16.51
N SER A 158 11.60 1.68 15.80
CA SER A 158 10.17 1.39 16.02
C SER A 158 9.79 -0.08 15.84
N ILE A 159 10.48 -0.82 14.96
CA ILE A 159 10.28 -2.25 14.72
C ILE A 159 11.04 -3.11 15.75
N GLN A 160 12.13 -2.61 16.32
CA GLN A 160 12.96 -3.31 17.31
C GLN A 160 12.38 -3.23 18.74
N TYR A 161 11.77 -2.12 19.14
CA TYR A 161 11.29 -1.89 20.52
C TYR A 161 9.88 -2.43 20.83
N HIS A 162 9.17 -3.02 19.86
CA HIS A 162 7.88 -3.68 20.08
C HIS A 162 7.87 -5.20 19.83
N PRO A 163 8.73 -6.03 20.46
CA PRO A 163 8.58 -7.49 20.38
C PRO A 163 7.48 -8.04 21.31
N ASN A 164 7.23 -7.41 22.46
CA ASN A 164 6.56 -8.05 23.61
C ASN A 164 5.07 -7.68 23.82
N LYS A 165 4.43 -6.94 22.91
CA LYS A 165 3.00 -6.57 23.05
C LYS A 165 2.01 -7.51 22.35
N TYR A 166 2.51 -8.52 21.63
CA TYR A 166 1.66 -9.45 20.86
C TYR A 166 1.94 -10.94 21.14
N GLN A 167 2.71 -11.25 22.18
CA GLN A 167 2.67 -12.57 22.82
C GLN A 167 1.57 -12.54 23.88
N VAL A 168 0.32 -12.71 23.45
CA VAL A 168 -0.75 -13.08 24.38
C VAL A 168 -1.34 -14.39 23.85
N ASP A 169 -1.13 -15.42 24.66
CA ASP A 169 -1.79 -16.72 24.74
C ASP A 169 -1.57 -17.75 23.63
N SER A 170 -0.43 -18.45 23.73
CA SER A 170 -0.28 -19.83 23.23
C SER A 170 -0.13 -20.85 24.38
N HIS A 171 -0.68 -20.55 25.57
CA HIS A 171 -0.76 -21.46 26.70
C HIS A 171 -2.20 -21.64 27.20
N LEU A 172 -3.12 -21.94 26.29
CA LEU A 172 -4.41 -22.54 26.61
C LEU A 172 -4.78 -23.46 25.44
N PHE A 173 -4.23 -24.67 25.41
CA PHE A 173 -4.83 -25.93 24.96
C PHE A 173 -3.85 -27.07 25.26
#